data_AF-C6VWS3-F1
#
_entry.id   AF-C6VWS3-F1
#
_cell.length_a   1.000
_cell.length_b   1.000
_cell.length_c   1.000
_cell.angle_alpha   90.00
_cell.angle_beta   90.00
_cell.angle_gamma   90.00
#
_symmetry.space_group_name_H-M   'P 1'
#
loop_
_entity.id
_entity.type
_entity.pdbx_description
1 polymer ?
#
loop_
_entity_poly.entity_id
_entity_poly.type
_entity_poly.pdbx_seq_one_letter_code
_entity_poly.pdbx_strand_id
1 'polypeptide(L)'
;MHPHWNPFYIKEKAVVPELVLAVRLLACYLLLTGEVPFNGSQGTGRFYPLVGFLGDFGSDAQFNAGIRLVFLIGIAIVLCSHWVRLGALLVGLSFATGLLSCQTCISVAHLFTGCMFLCTALSNRVTGTDIVRFQLVVLYLGADLNKIFDADWWTGASMETLLVTKHQIPPYMAVAALFPPGFMSQITGISVILLQLGIAILLLKRERVAYAVFLALLLHLPMVVLMHITFGPFVFALVTAYGSQFTWPARLACDDRLHSPAVVRLLKKLDFNDQLADCPAAGRDLFIRWVRTGIDFISHPVVLFLAMLLVVLLIRYGQLVLLSVLVIAAACIYAWPQRGRAPAKPSAAERSSSVNF
;
A
#
# COMPACT_ATOMS: atom_id res chain seq x y z
N MET A 1 18.90 0.04 24.81
CA MET A 1 17.49 0.02 24.37
C MET A 1 16.79 -1.16 25.01
N HIS A 2 15.66 -0.94 25.69
CA HIS A 2 14.88 -2.04 26.27
C HIS A 2 14.03 -2.74 25.19
N PRO A 3 13.98 -4.08 25.16
CA PRO A 3 13.17 -4.79 24.18
C PRO A 3 11.67 -4.58 24.45
N HIS A 4 10.99 -3.87 23.55
CA HIS A 4 9.53 -3.81 23.48
C HIS A 4 8.95 -5.00 22.70
N TRP A 5 8.07 -5.76 23.32
CA TRP A 5 7.34 -6.87 22.69
C TRP A 5 6.14 -6.42 21.84
N ASN A 6 5.77 -5.14 21.88
CA ASN A 6 4.64 -4.61 21.10
C ASN A 6 5.01 -4.59 19.60
N PRO A 7 4.30 -5.38 18.74
CA PRO A 7 4.58 -5.46 17.31
C PRO A 7 4.24 -4.18 16.56
N PHE A 8 3.67 -3.18 17.23
CA PHE A 8 3.31 -1.89 16.66
C PHE A 8 4.09 -0.74 17.33
N TYR A 9 5.18 -1.02 18.05
CA TYR A 9 6.11 0.01 18.50
C TYR A 9 6.91 0.59 17.32
N ILE A 10 7.05 1.91 17.25
CA ILE A 10 7.55 2.65 16.07
C ILE A 10 8.58 3.76 16.40
N LYS A 11 8.71 4.17 17.67
CA LYS A 11 9.72 5.15 18.10
C LYS A 11 11.15 4.59 17.94
N GLU A 12 12.10 5.52 17.78
CA GLU A 12 13.55 5.23 17.79
C GLU A 12 14.02 4.21 16.74
N LYS A 13 13.24 3.99 15.67
CA LYS A 13 13.65 3.12 14.56
C LYS A 13 14.48 3.87 13.55
N ALA A 14 15.34 3.11 12.86
CA ALA A 14 16.11 3.60 11.71
C ALA A 14 15.20 4.03 10.55
N VAL A 15 13.96 3.51 10.48
CA VAL A 15 12.95 3.79 9.46
C VAL A 15 11.87 4.71 10.03
N VAL A 16 11.30 5.58 9.20
CA VAL A 16 10.19 6.46 9.59
C VAL A 16 8.90 5.70 9.92
N PRO A 17 8.06 6.21 10.83
CA PRO A 17 6.91 5.48 11.33
C PRO A 17 5.89 5.03 10.29
N GLU A 18 5.67 5.87 9.29
CA GLU A 18 4.73 5.65 8.20
C GLU A 18 5.06 4.35 7.45
N LEU A 19 6.34 4.13 7.15
CA LEU A 19 6.79 2.95 6.42
C LEU A 19 6.74 1.69 7.29
N VAL A 20 7.11 1.80 8.57
CA VAL A 20 7.01 0.67 9.52
C VAL A 20 5.56 0.18 9.62
N LEU A 21 4.60 1.10 9.73
CA LEU A 21 3.20 0.75 9.80
C LEU A 21 2.70 0.16 8.47
N ALA A 22 3.07 0.76 7.33
CA ALA A 22 2.71 0.26 6.01
C ALA A 22 3.15 -1.19 5.81
N VAL A 23 4.42 -1.53 6.06
CA VAL A 23 4.91 -2.91 5.85
C VAL A 23 4.35 -3.91 6.85
N ARG A 24 3.97 -3.49 8.06
CA ARG A 24 3.30 -4.38 9.04
C ARG A 24 1.87 -4.68 8.65
N LEU A 25 1.11 -3.66 8.24
CA LEU A 25 -0.24 -3.86 7.72
C LEU A 25 -0.19 -4.74 6.46
N LEU A 26 0.78 -4.52 5.59
CA LEU A 26 0.99 -5.34 4.40
C LEU A 26 1.38 -6.79 4.75
N ALA A 27 2.27 -7.00 5.72
CA ALA A 27 2.62 -8.34 6.19
C ALA A 27 1.41 -9.08 6.80
N CYS A 28 0.62 -8.40 7.63
CA CYS A 28 -0.63 -8.96 8.17
C CYS A 28 -1.62 -9.29 7.07
N TYR A 29 -1.79 -8.41 6.09
CA TYR A 29 -2.63 -8.66 4.92
C TYR A 29 -2.20 -9.95 4.19
N LEU A 30 -0.91 -10.07 3.87
CA LEU A 30 -0.36 -11.24 3.16
C LEU A 30 -0.60 -12.55 3.94
N LEU A 31 -0.42 -12.54 5.27
CA LEU A 31 -0.73 -13.70 6.10
C LEU A 31 -2.21 -14.09 6.07
N LEU A 32 -3.10 -13.11 6.15
CA LEU A 32 -4.55 -13.34 6.25
C LEU A 32 -5.17 -13.76 4.92
N THR A 33 -4.63 -13.29 3.80
CA THR A 33 -5.06 -13.70 2.46
C THR A 33 -4.33 -14.95 1.95
N GLY A 34 -3.29 -15.39 2.65
CA GLY A 34 -2.46 -16.52 2.23
C GLY A 34 -1.58 -16.21 1.01
N GLU A 35 -1.39 -14.93 0.70
CA GLU A 35 -0.54 -14.48 -0.41
C GLU A 35 0.93 -14.71 -0.04
N VAL A 36 1.63 -15.41 -0.92
CA VAL A 36 3.03 -15.80 -0.77
C VAL A 36 3.77 -15.50 -2.07
N PRO A 37 5.11 -15.42 -2.07
CA PRO A 37 5.90 -15.17 -3.28
C PRO A 37 5.61 -16.12 -4.45
N PHE A 38 5.16 -17.34 -4.14
CA PHE A 38 4.72 -18.35 -5.10
C PHE A 38 3.26 -18.71 -4.84
N ASN A 39 2.33 -18.04 -5.52
CA ASN A 39 0.94 -18.48 -5.44
C ASN A 39 0.76 -19.70 -6.37
N GLY A 40 0.34 -20.84 -5.82
CA GLY A 40 0.33 -22.16 -6.48
C GLY A 40 -0.54 -22.26 -7.74
N SER A 41 -1.32 -21.22 -8.05
CA SER A 41 -2.01 -21.06 -9.34
C SER A 41 -1.07 -20.73 -10.51
N GLN A 42 0.16 -20.30 -10.25
CA GLN A 42 1.15 -19.90 -11.26
C GLN A 42 2.18 -21.00 -11.60
N GLY A 43 1.98 -22.21 -11.04
CA GLY A 43 2.89 -23.34 -11.18
C GLY A 43 3.58 -23.70 -9.86
N THR A 44 3.89 -24.98 -9.68
CA THR A 44 4.46 -25.52 -8.43
C THR A 44 6.00 -25.55 -8.42
N GLY A 45 6.67 -24.84 -9.33
CA GLY A 45 8.12 -24.98 -9.52
C GLY A 45 8.79 -23.80 -10.22
N ARG A 46 10.11 -23.89 -10.36
CA ARG A 46 10.94 -22.91 -11.07
C ARG A 46 10.72 -23.12 -12.57
N PHE A 47 9.97 -22.23 -13.21
CA PHE A 47 9.66 -22.35 -14.64
C PHE A 47 10.42 -21.29 -15.43
N TYR A 48 11.49 -21.71 -16.11
CA TYR A 48 12.43 -20.84 -16.84
C TYR A 48 12.95 -19.68 -15.97
N PRO A 49 13.92 -19.94 -15.09
CA PRO A 49 14.47 -18.87 -14.24
C PRO A 49 15.15 -17.82 -15.11
N LEU A 50 14.84 -16.54 -14.85
CA LEU A 50 15.51 -15.42 -15.52
C LEU A 50 17.00 -15.40 -15.19
N VAL A 51 17.35 -15.92 -14.01
CA VAL A 51 18.72 -16.02 -13.51
C VAL A 51 19.10 -17.49 -13.40
N GLY A 52 19.96 -17.97 -14.31
CA GLY A 52 20.25 -19.40 -14.50
C GLY A 52 20.61 -20.15 -13.21
N PHE A 53 21.44 -19.57 -12.34
CA PHE A 53 21.88 -20.25 -11.11
C PHE A 53 20.74 -20.57 -10.13
N LEU A 54 19.59 -19.88 -10.21
CA LEU A 54 18.43 -20.22 -9.38
C LEU A 54 17.85 -21.58 -9.74
N GLY A 55 18.07 -22.06 -10.97
CA GLY A 55 17.73 -23.41 -11.43
C GLY A 55 18.55 -24.51 -10.76
N ASP A 56 19.73 -24.20 -10.23
CA ASP A 56 20.65 -25.19 -9.66
C ASP A 56 20.39 -25.49 -8.17
N PHE A 57 19.58 -24.67 -7.50
CA PHE A 57 19.30 -24.79 -6.07
C PHE A 57 18.30 -25.91 -5.71
N GLY A 58 18.80 -27.14 -5.58
CA GLY A 58 18.03 -28.28 -5.09
C GLY A 58 16.84 -28.64 -5.98
N SER A 59 15.88 -29.39 -5.44
CA SER A 59 14.60 -29.66 -6.11
C SER A 59 13.64 -28.47 -5.99
N ASP A 60 12.65 -28.37 -6.88
CA ASP A 60 11.65 -27.30 -6.87
C ASP A 60 10.88 -27.22 -5.54
N ALA A 61 10.57 -28.37 -4.94
CA ALA A 61 9.92 -28.43 -3.64
C ALA A 61 10.80 -27.84 -2.53
N GLN A 62 12.10 -28.16 -2.53
CA GLN A 62 13.06 -27.62 -1.56
C GLN A 62 13.25 -26.11 -1.74
N PHE A 63 13.38 -25.65 -2.98
CA PHE A 63 13.51 -24.23 -3.31
C PHE A 63 12.28 -23.44 -2.85
N ASN A 64 11.08 -23.89 -3.20
CA ASN A 64 9.82 -23.24 -2.82
C ASN A 64 9.63 -23.24 -1.29
N ALA A 65 9.94 -24.35 -0.63
CA ALA A 65 9.90 -24.43 0.84
C ALA A 65 10.90 -23.46 1.47
N GLY A 66 12.12 -23.35 0.92
CA GLY A 66 13.16 -22.42 1.36
C GLY A 66 12.72 -20.97 1.25
N ILE A 67 12.22 -20.54 0.09
CA ILE A 67 11.72 -19.16 -0.09
C ILE A 67 10.52 -18.89 0.80
N ARG A 68 9.59 -19.84 0.95
CA ARG A 68 8.44 -19.69 1.85
C ARG A 68 8.88 -19.57 3.30
N LEU A 69 9.88 -20.33 3.73
CA LEU A 69 10.44 -20.24 5.07
C LEU A 69 11.09 -18.88 5.30
N VAL A 70 11.93 -18.40 4.37
CA VAL A 70 12.56 -17.06 4.44
C VAL A 70 11.49 -15.95 4.48
N PHE A 71 10.44 -16.09 3.68
CA PHE A 71 9.31 -15.16 3.66
C PHE A 71 8.58 -15.11 5.02
N LEU A 72 8.23 -16.26 5.59
CA LEU A 72 7.53 -16.34 6.87
C LEU A 72 8.40 -15.85 8.03
N ILE A 73 9.69 -16.18 8.04
CA ILE A 73 10.67 -15.62 8.99
C ILE A 73 10.73 -14.10 8.83
N GLY A 74 10.83 -13.60 7.60
CA GLY A 74 10.83 -12.18 7.29
C GLY A 74 9.59 -11.47 7.84
N ILE A 75 8.39 -12.03 7.62
CA ILE A 75 7.14 -11.50 8.17
C ILE A 75 7.19 -11.47 9.70
N ALA A 76 7.58 -12.58 10.34
CA ALA A 76 7.68 -12.63 11.80
C ALA A 76 8.62 -11.53 12.33
N ILE A 77 9.76 -11.33 11.67
CA ILE A 77 10.73 -10.28 12.01
C ILE A 77 10.18 -8.86 11.76
N VAL A 78 9.41 -8.61 10.69
CA VAL A 78 8.75 -7.31 10.43
C VAL A 78 7.73 -6.97 11.51
N LEU A 79 6.99 -7.98 11.98
CA LEU A 79 6.04 -7.83 13.07
C LEU A 79 6.76 -7.59 14.40
N CYS A 80 8.00 -8.07 14.57
CA CYS A 80 8.82 -7.69 15.71
C CYS A 80 9.28 -6.22 15.65
N SER A 81 9.49 -5.61 16.82
CA SER A 81 9.77 -4.17 16.91
C SER A 81 11.19 -3.77 16.51
N HIS A 82 12.19 -4.63 16.66
CA HIS A 82 13.61 -4.24 16.56
C HIS A 82 14.19 -4.36 15.15
N TRP A 83 13.72 -5.33 14.38
CA TRP A 83 14.40 -5.80 13.17
C TRP A 83 13.60 -5.53 11.90
N VAL A 84 12.75 -4.50 11.91
CA VAL A 84 11.83 -4.20 10.80
C VAL A 84 12.54 -4.11 9.45
N ARG A 85 13.74 -3.48 9.40
CA ARG A 85 14.54 -3.39 8.16
C ARG A 85 14.98 -4.76 7.65
N LEU A 86 15.49 -5.61 8.54
CA LEU A 86 15.93 -6.96 8.19
C LEU A 86 14.73 -7.80 7.73
N GLY A 87 13.62 -7.76 8.47
CA GLY A 87 12.41 -8.48 8.09
C GLY A 87 11.90 -8.03 6.73
N ALA A 88 11.83 -6.72 6.49
CA ALA A 88 11.39 -6.17 5.21
C ALA A 88 12.37 -6.55 4.08
N LEU A 89 13.68 -6.58 4.33
CA LEU A 89 14.65 -7.07 3.37
C LEU A 89 14.39 -8.53 3.01
N LEU A 90 14.20 -9.40 4.00
CA LEU A 90 13.94 -10.83 3.78
C LEU A 90 12.64 -11.07 3.01
N VAL A 91 11.55 -10.37 3.36
CA VAL A 91 10.27 -10.47 2.63
C VAL A 91 10.42 -9.97 1.20
N GLY A 92 11.05 -8.80 1.01
CA GLY A 92 11.27 -8.20 -0.30
C GLY A 92 12.15 -9.06 -1.21
N LEU A 93 13.24 -9.62 -0.68
CA LEU A 93 14.10 -10.56 -1.39
C LEU A 93 13.36 -11.85 -1.72
N SER A 94 12.49 -12.36 -0.84
CA SER A 94 11.70 -13.56 -1.13
C SER A 94 10.78 -13.35 -2.33
N PHE A 95 10.12 -12.19 -2.45
CA PHE A 95 9.34 -11.83 -3.65
C PHE A 95 10.22 -11.68 -4.89
N ALA A 96 11.34 -10.98 -4.79
CA ALA A 96 12.25 -10.77 -5.92
C ALA A 96 12.82 -12.11 -6.44
N THR A 97 13.30 -12.96 -5.55
CA THR A 97 13.79 -14.30 -5.90
C THR A 97 12.67 -15.16 -6.49
N GLY A 98 11.45 -15.09 -5.94
CA GLY A 98 10.31 -15.80 -6.48
C GLY A 98 10.02 -15.42 -7.94
N LEU A 99 9.93 -14.12 -8.23
CA LEU A 99 9.70 -13.60 -9.58
C LEU A 99 10.85 -13.91 -10.55
N LEU A 100 12.10 -13.79 -10.10
CA LEU A 100 13.27 -14.10 -10.94
C LEU A 100 13.43 -15.60 -11.22
N SER A 101 12.81 -16.46 -10.42
CA SER A 101 12.88 -17.91 -10.58
C SER A 101 11.81 -18.48 -11.52
N CYS A 102 10.79 -17.71 -11.91
CA CYS A 102 9.71 -18.16 -12.76
C CYS A 102 9.22 -17.05 -13.72
N GLN A 103 9.60 -17.14 -15.00
CA GLN A 103 9.24 -16.14 -16.01
C GLN A 103 7.72 -16.02 -16.23
N THR A 104 6.99 -17.14 -16.16
CA THR A 104 5.54 -17.16 -16.31
C THR A 104 4.79 -16.69 -15.07
N CYS A 105 5.46 -16.63 -13.92
CA CYS A 105 4.89 -16.20 -12.65
C CYS A 105 5.09 -14.69 -12.40
N ILE A 106 5.62 -13.93 -13.38
CA ILE A 106 5.83 -12.50 -13.23
C ILE A 106 4.47 -11.81 -13.03
N SER A 107 4.21 -11.44 -11.78
CA SER A 107 3.03 -10.69 -11.37
C SER A 107 3.46 -9.29 -10.96
N VAL A 108 2.95 -8.28 -11.66
CA VAL A 108 3.18 -6.85 -11.33
C VAL A 108 2.75 -6.55 -9.89
N ALA A 109 1.69 -7.21 -9.41
CA ALA A 109 1.20 -7.07 -8.05
C ALA A 109 2.24 -7.55 -7.01
N HIS A 110 2.81 -8.73 -7.23
CA HIS A 110 3.84 -9.29 -6.35
C HIS A 110 5.14 -8.52 -6.44
N LEU A 111 5.53 -8.07 -7.64
CA LEU A 111 6.72 -7.24 -7.83
C LEU A 111 6.59 -5.94 -7.06
N PHE A 112 5.47 -5.24 -7.21
CA PHE A 112 5.22 -3.99 -6.50
C PHE A 112 5.23 -4.20 -4.97
N THR A 113 4.60 -5.27 -4.50
CA THR A 113 4.58 -5.66 -3.08
C THR A 113 5.99 -5.94 -2.56
N GLY A 114 6.79 -6.73 -3.28
CA GLY A 114 8.19 -7.00 -2.93
C GLY A 114 9.04 -5.73 -2.89
N CYS A 115 8.89 -4.86 -3.89
CA CYS A 115 9.57 -3.57 -3.95
C CYS A 115 9.18 -2.66 -2.76
N MET A 116 7.93 -2.66 -2.30
CA MET A 116 7.53 -1.92 -1.11
C MET A 116 8.33 -2.32 0.14
N PHE A 117 8.55 -3.62 0.33
CA PHE A 117 9.38 -4.14 1.41
C PHE A 117 10.86 -3.79 1.23
N LEU A 118 11.42 -3.94 0.01
CA LEU A 118 12.81 -3.57 -0.29
C LEU A 118 13.07 -2.07 -0.09
N CYS A 119 12.21 -1.21 -0.64
CA CYS A 119 12.30 0.24 -0.47
C CYS A 119 12.22 0.61 1.02
N THR A 120 11.38 -0.05 1.81
CA THR A 120 11.32 0.16 3.26
C THR A 120 12.59 -0.27 3.98
N ALA A 121 13.20 -1.39 3.58
CA ALA A 121 14.47 -1.86 4.15
C ALA A 121 15.64 -0.91 3.85
N LEU A 122 15.63 -0.31 2.66
CA LEU A 122 16.64 0.65 2.19
C LEU A 122 16.39 2.08 2.72
N SER A 123 15.15 2.41 3.07
CA SER A 123 14.80 3.70 3.66
C SER A 123 15.40 3.88 5.06
N ASN A 124 15.68 5.14 5.39
CA ASN A 124 16.05 5.58 6.72
C ASN A 124 15.32 6.88 7.08
N ARG A 125 15.64 7.49 8.22
CA ARG A 125 15.05 8.78 8.65
C ARG A 125 15.37 9.96 7.73
N VAL A 126 16.53 9.93 7.06
CA VAL A 126 16.97 10.99 6.14
C VAL A 126 16.20 10.91 4.83
N THR A 127 16.07 9.71 4.26
CA THR A 127 15.30 9.49 3.02
C THR A 127 13.79 9.53 3.26
N GLY A 128 13.35 9.25 4.48
CA GLY A 128 11.93 9.20 4.84
C GLY A 128 11.15 8.26 3.94
N THR A 129 10.11 8.79 3.31
CA THR A 129 9.20 8.06 2.41
C THR A 129 9.56 8.23 0.93
N ASP A 130 10.64 8.95 0.61
CA ASP A 130 10.94 9.36 -0.76
C ASP A 130 11.33 8.19 -1.68
N ILE A 131 11.95 7.13 -1.15
CA ILE A 131 12.27 5.93 -1.94
C ILE A 131 10.98 5.25 -2.41
N VAL A 132 9.98 5.10 -1.53
CA VAL A 132 8.66 4.55 -1.90
C VAL A 132 7.92 5.48 -2.88
N ARG A 133 8.02 6.79 -2.69
CA ARG A 133 7.46 7.76 -3.63
C ARG A 133 8.09 7.63 -5.02
N PHE A 134 9.41 7.48 -5.08
CA PHE A 134 10.14 7.24 -6.31
C PHE A 134 9.75 5.91 -6.96
N GLN A 135 9.59 4.84 -6.17
CA GLN A 135 9.07 3.56 -6.66
C GLN A 135 7.69 3.71 -7.31
N LEU A 136 6.77 4.48 -6.71
CA LEU A 136 5.47 4.77 -7.31
C LEU A 136 5.62 5.53 -8.65
N VAL A 137 6.51 6.53 -8.72
CA VAL A 137 6.81 7.24 -9.99
C VAL A 137 7.29 6.25 -11.05
N VAL A 138 8.25 5.37 -10.71
CA VAL A 138 8.79 4.37 -11.63
C VAL A 138 7.71 3.37 -12.06
N LEU A 139 6.84 2.93 -11.14
CA LEU A 139 5.73 2.03 -11.46
C LEU A 139 4.82 2.64 -12.53
N TYR A 140 4.35 3.87 -12.32
CA TYR A 140 3.40 4.51 -13.22
C TYR A 140 4.06 4.91 -14.54
N LEU A 141 5.28 5.48 -14.52
CA LEU A 141 6.01 5.79 -15.75
C LEU A 141 6.35 4.54 -16.55
N GLY A 142 6.88 3.50 -15.89
CA GLY A 142 7.24 2.25 -16.56
C GLY A 142 6.03 1.55 -17.18
N ALA A 143 4.91 1.53 -16.46
CA ALA A 143 3.65 1.01 -16.98
C ALA A 143 3.15 1.83 -18.18
N ASP A 144 3.32 3.15 -18.18
CA ASP A 144 2.88 4.01 -19.29
C ASP A 144 3.78 3.98 -20.50
N LEU A 145 5.10 3.87 -20.34
CA LEU A 145 6.01 3.76 -21.49
C LEU A 145 5.59 2.58 -22.37
N ASN A 146 5.22 1.46 -21.76
CA ASN A 146 4.69 0.31 -22.50
C ASN A 146 3.40 0.66 -23.28
N LYS A 147 2.49 1.47 -22.73
CA LYS A 147 1.23 1.85 -23.39
C LYS A 147 1.40 2.92 -24.46
N ILE A 148 2.27 3.88 -24.21
CA ILE A 148 2.54 5.00 -25.13
C ILE A 148 3.16 4.46 -26.42
N PHE A 149 4.05 3.48 -26.33
CA PHE A 149 4.72 2.90 -27.50
C PHE A 149 3.99 1.71 -28.14
N ASP A 150 2.83 1.32 -27.60
CA ASP A 150 2.01 0.24 -28.14
C ASP A 150 0.73 0.83 -28.77
N ALA A 151 0.64 0.72 -30.10
CA ALA A 151 -0.47 1.28 -30.88
C ALA A 151 -1.84 0.73 -30.44
N ASP A 152 -1.91 -0.49 -29.90
CA ASP A 152 -3.16 -1.12 -29.49
C ASP A 152 -3.82 -0.43 -28.29
N TRP A 153 -3.05 0.31 -27.50
CA TRP A 153 -3.59 1.16 -26.43
C TRP A 153 -4.26 2.42 -26.97
N TRP A 154 -3.72 2.99 -28.05
CA TRP A 154 -4.25 4.20 -28.68
C TRP A 154 -5.46 3.95 -29.56
N THR A 155 -5.54 2.78 -30.21
CA THR A 155 -6.70 2.35 -30.98
C THR A 155 -7.80 1.77 -30.10
N GLY A 156 -7.48 1.42 -28.85
CA GLY A 156 -8.38 0.75 -27.93
C GLY A 156 -8.42 -0.78 -28.06
N ALA A 157 -7.70 -1.38 -29.00
CA ALA A 157 -7.66 -2.83 -29.18
C ALA A 157 -7.24 -3.58 -27.90
N SER A 158 -6.30 -3.03 -27.13
CA SER A 158 -5.90 -3.56 -25.82
C SER A 158 -7.05 -3.56 -24.79
N MET A 159 -7.82 -2.47 -24.73
CA MET A 159 -8.96 -2.35 -23.82
C MET A 159 -10.14 -3.22 -24.27
N GLU A 160 -10.39 -3.31 -25.58
CA GLU A 160 -11.41 -4.19 -26.14
C GLU A 160 -11.11 -5.64 -25.78
N THR A 161 -9.87 -6.08 -26.02
CA THR A 161 -9.42 -7.43 -25.67
C THR A 161 -9.55 -7.70 -24.18
N LEU A 162 -9.19 -6.74 -23.33
CA LEU A 162 -9.26 -6.90 -21.88
C LEU A 162 -10.71 -6.94 -21.37
N LEU A 163 -11.52 -5.95 -21.72
CA LEU A 163 -12.84 -5.70 -21.12
C LEU A 163 -13.94 -6.53 -21.77
N VAL A 164 -13.85 -6.76 -23.09
CA VAL A 164 -14.86 -7.47 -23.88
C VAL A 164 -14.47 -8.93 -24.09
N THR A 165 -13.26 -9.21 -24.58
CA THR A 165 -12.89 -10.59 -24.94
C THR A 165 -12.49 -11.43 -23.73
N LYS A 166 -11.61 -10.90 -22.87
CA LYS A 166 -11.01 -11.66 -21.76
C LYS A 166 -11.90 -11.70 -20.52
N HIS A 167 -12.43 -10.54 -20.11
CA HIS A 167 -13.23 -10.43 -18.88
C HIS A 167 -14.74 -10.35 -19.13
N GLN A 168 -15.18 -10.13 -20.37
CA GLN A 168 -16.60 -10.15 -20.77
C GLN A 168 -17.51 -9.33 -19.82
N ILE A 169 -17.12 -8.08 -19.50
CA ILE A 169 -17.75 -7.27 -18.44
C ILE A 169 -19.12 -6.76 -18.93
N PRO A 170 -20.27 -7.29 -18.43
CA PRO A 170 -21.56 -6.98 -19.03
C PRO A 170 -21.99 -5.51 -18.93
N PRO A 171 -21.80 -4.81 -17.79
CA PRO A 171 -22.12 -3.38 -17.71
C PRO A 171 -21.31 -2.54 -18.70
N TYR A 172 -20.05 -2.89 -18.94
CA TYR A 172 -19.20 -2.21 -19.91
C TYR A 172 -19.72 -2.42 -21.33
N MET A 173 -19.99 -3.68 -21.71
CA MET A 173 -20.50 -4.03 -23.05
C MET A 173 -21.85 -3.36 -23.34
N ALA A 174 -22.74 -3.27 -22.35
CA ALA A 174 -24.03 -2.59 -22.48
C ALA A 174 -23.88 -1.09 -22.78
N VAL A 175 -22.94 -0.42 -22.12
CA VAL A 175 -22.63 1.00 -22.39
C VAL A 175 -21.89 1.16 -23.71
N ALA A 176 -20.94 0.27 -24.03
CA ALA A 176 -20.17 0.31 -25.27
C ALA A 176 -21.06 0.18 -26.52
N ALA A 177 -22.14 -0.60 -26.44
CA ALA A 177 -23.12 -0.74 -27.52
C ALA A 177 -23.87 0.56 -27.87
N LEU A 178 -23.80 1.60 -27.02
CA LEU A 178 -24.39 2.92 -27.27
C LEU A 178 -23.50 3.81 -28.16
N PHE A 179 -22.27 3.39 -28.43
CA PHE A 179 -21.27 4.15 -29.18
C PHE A 179 -20.79 3.37 -30.42
N PRO A 180 -20.09 4.03 -31.37
CA PRO A 180 -19.45 3.31 -32.46
C PRO A 180 -18.50 2.21 -31.96
N PRO A 181 -18.35 1.08 -32.69
CA PRO A 181 -17.47 -0.02 -32.29
C PRO A 181 -16.06 0.47 -31.96
N GLY A 182 -15.52 0.03 -30.82
CA GLY A 182 -14.18 0.38 -30.35
C GLY A 182 -14.03 1.79 -29.73
N PHE A 183 -15.00 2.69 -29.88
CA PHE A 183 -14.89 4.06 -29.36
C PHE A 183 -14.68 4.10 -27.83
N MET A 184 -15.51 3.37 -27.08
CA MET A 184 -15.38 3.32 -25.62
C MET A 184 -14.05 2.70 -25.16
N SER A 185 -13.58 1.67 -25.87
CA SER A 185 -12.28 1.03 -25.61
C SER A 185 -11.12 1.99 -25.87
N GLN A 186 -11.18 2.76 -26.95
CA GLN A 186 -10.21 3.80 -27.28
C GLN A 186 -10.15 4.90 -26.21
N ILE A 187 -11.30 5.47 -25.83
CA ILE A 187 -11.36 6.51 -24.79
C ILE A 187 -10.82 5.99 -23.46
N THR A 188 -11.14 4.74 -23.12
CA THR A 188 -10.64 4.09 -21.90
C THR A 188 -9.12 3.94 -21.96
N GLY A 189 -8.57 3.46 -23.08
CA GLY A 189 -7.13 3.28 -23.28
C GLY A 189 -6.34 4.58 -23.14
N ILE A 190 -6.80 5.64 -23.82
CA ILE A 190 -6.22 6.99 -23.71
C ILE A 190 -6.34 7.53 -22.29
N SER A 191 -7.50 7.34 -21.63
CA SER A 191 -7.70 7.79 -20.25
C SER A 191 -6.73 7.12 -19.28
N VAL A 192 -6.45 5.83 -19.45
CA VAL A 192 -5.47 5.10 -18.63
C VAL A 192 -4.08 5.73 -18.77
N ILE A 193 -3.63 6.00 -20.01
CA ILE A 193 -2.34 6.67 -20.28
C ILE A 193 -2.29 8.04 -19.59
N LEU A 194 -3.32 8.87 -19.78
CA LEU A 194 -3.34 10.23 -19.21
C LEU A 194 -3.36 10.21 -17.66
N LEU A 195 -4.13 9.30 -17.06
CA LEU A 195 -4.22 9.18 -15.60
C LEU A 195 -2.89 8.69 -15.00
N GLN A 196 -2.27 7.66 -15.57
CA GLN A 196 -0.99 7.13 -15.07
C GLN A 196 0.14 8.16 -15.20
N LEU A 197 0.20 8.90 -16.32
CA LEU A 197 1.20 9.94 -16.53
C LEU A 197 0.96 11.11 -15.57
N GLY A 198 -0.30 11.50 -15.38
CA GLY A 198 -0.71 12.49 -14.40
C GLY A 198 -0.29 12.10 -12.98
N ILE A 199 -0.53 10.85 -12.57
CA ILE A 199 -0.11 10.32 -11.26
C ILE A 199 1.41 10.43 -11.11
N ALA A 200 2.19 9.97 -12.10
CA ALA A 200 3.64 10.02 -12.07
C ALA A 200 4.17 11.46 -11.90
N ILE A 201 3.65 12.40 -12.71
CA ILE A 201 4.05 13.82 -12.66
C ILE A 201 3.70 14.44 -11.30
N LEU A 202 2.52 14.15 -10.76
CA LEU A 202 2.12 14.67 -9.45
C LEU A 202 3.01 14.11 -8.33
N LEU A 203 3.42 12.85 -8.38
CA LEU A 203 4.27 12.22 -7.37
C LEU A 203 5.69 12.80 -7.31
N LEU A 204 6.19 13.42 -8.38
CA LEU A 204 7.48 14.11 -8.37
C LEU A 204 7.53 15.22 -7.30
N LYS A 205 6.39 15.86 -7.01
CA LYS A 205 6.28 16.93 -6.00
C LYS A 205 5.50 16.44 -4.79
N ARG A 206 6.15 16.41 -3.62
CA ARG A 206 5.55 15.89 -2.38
C ARG A 206 4.27 16.61 -1.96
N GLU A 207 4.19 17.91 -2.19
CA GLU A 207 2.99 18.73 -1.95
C GLU A 207 1.76 18.34 -2.79
N ARG A 208 1.95 17.56 -3.86
CA ARG A 208 0.90 17.14 -4.79
C ARG A 208 0.46 15.69 -4.62
N VAL A 209 1.00 14.98 -3.63
CA VAL A 209 0.69 13.56 -3.37
C VAL A 209 -0.81 13.34 -3.19
N ALA A 210 -1.54 14.23 -2.49
CA ALA A 210 -2.99 14.09 -2.32
C ALA A 210 -3.75 14.05 -3.67
N TYR A 211 -3.33 14.84 -4.65
CA TYR A 211 -3.90 14.81 -6.00
C TYR A 211 -3.52 13.52 -6.74
N ALA A 212 -2.28 13.04 -6.56
CA ALA A 212 -1.86 11.76 -7.12
C ALA A 212 -2.70 10.59 -6.56
N VAL A 213 -3.00 10.59 -5.25
CA VAL A 213 -3.91 9.61 -4.65
C VAL A 213 -5.29 9.68 -5.29
N PHE A 214 -5.84 10.88 -5.46
CA PHE A 214 -7.15 11.04 -6.10
C PHE A 214 -7.17 10.45 -7.52
N LEU A 215 -6.17 10.76 -8.35
CA LEU A 215 -6.07 10.16 -9.69
C LEU A 215 -5.87 8.64 -9.64
N ALA A 216 -5.08 8.14 -8.70
CA ALA A 216 -4.89 6.70 -8.52
C ALA A 216 -6.17 5.98 -8.12
N LEU A 217 -7.02 6.58 -7.28
CA LEU A 217 -8.33 6.04 -6.93
C LEU A 217 -9.28 6.06 -8.13
N LEU A 218 -9.28 7.15 -8.90
CA LEU A 218 -10.08 7.27 -10.12
C LEU A 218 -9.66 6.22 -11.17
N LEU A 219 -8.38 5.87 -11.22
CA LEU A 219 -7.88 4.82 -12.11
C LEU A 219 -8.23 3.41 -11.61
N HIS A 220 -7.89 3.09 -10.36
CA HIS A 220 -7.88 1.71 -9.89
C HIS A 220 -9.21 1.23 -9.33
N LEU A 221 -10.02 2.08 -8.68
CA LEU A 221 -11.29 1.63 -8.09
C LEU A 221 -12.33 1.23 -9.14
N PRO A 222 -12.49 1.95 -10.27
CA PRO A 222 -13.37 1.47 -11.34
C PRO A 222 -12.94 0.11 -11.89
N MET A 223 -11.64 -0.14 -12.04
CA MET A 223 -11.14 -1.45 -12.48
C MET A 223 -11.51 -2.55 -11.47
N VAL A 224 -11.31 -2.30 -10.17
CA VAL A 224 -11.67 -3.26 -9.11
C VAL A 224 -13.17 -3.59 -9.12
N VAL A 225 -14.02 -2.58 -9.28
CA VAL A 225 -15.47 -2.76 -9.30
C VAL A 225 -15.94 -3.45 -10.58
N LEU A 226 -15.47 -3.00 -11.75
CA LEU A 226 -15.90 -3.53 -13.05
C LEU A 226 -15.42 -4.96 -13.29
N MET A 227 -14.18 -5.26 -12.91
CA MET A 227 -13.57 -6.56 -13.19
C MET A 227 -13.80 -7.56 -12.05
N HIS A 228 -14.38 -7.12 -10.93
CA HIS A 228 -14.55 -7.92 -9.72
C HIS A 228 -13.26 -8.60 -9.21
N ILE A 229 -12.11 -7.95 -9.38
CA ILE A 229 -10.80 -8.46 -8.96
C ILE A 229 -9.97 -7.39 -8.25
N THR A 230 -9.14 -7.80 -7.29
CA THR A 230 -8.21 -6.90 -6.57
C THR A 230 -6.78 -6.94 -7.10
N PHE A 231 -6.53 -7.74 -8.13
CA PHE A 231 -5.19 -8.02 -8.66
C PHE A 231 -4.22 -8.56 -7.59
N GLY A 232 -4.69 -9.53 -6.79
CA GLY A 232 -3.92 -10.09 -5.67
C GLY A 232 -3.63 -9.03 -4.60
N PRO A 233 -2.37 -8.87 -4.14
CA PRO A 233 -2.02 -7.90 -3.10
C PRO A 233 -1.95 -6.45 -3.60
N PHE A 234 -2.09 -6.19 -4.90
CA PHE A 234 -1.81 -4.89 -5.50
C PHE A 234 -2.59 -3.74 -4.89
N VAL A 235 -3.93 -3.86 -4.79
CA VAL A 235 -4.77 -2.76 -4.26
C VAL A 235 -4.39 -2.41 -2.83
N PHE A 236 -4.15 -3.42 -1.99
CA PHE A 236 -3.78 -3.19 -0.59
C PHE A 236 -2.37 -2.60 -0.46
N ALA A 237 -1.40 -3.15 -1.22
CA ALA A 237 -0.04 -2.59 -1.30
C ALA A 237 -0.07 -1.13 -1.78
N LEU A 238 -0.92 -0.80 -2.76
CA LEU A 238 -1.03 0.55 -3.29
C LEU A 238 -1.60 1.53 -2.26
N VAL A 239 -2.67 1.14 -1.56
CA VAL A 239 -3.27 1.96 -0.49
C VAL A 239 -2.26 2.20 0.63
N THR A 240 -1.51 1.18 1.07
CA THR A 240 -0.48 1.35 2.09
C THR A 240 0.71 2.19 1.60
N ALA A 241 1.11 2.06 0.33
CA ALA A 241 2.15 2.87 -0.28
C ALA A 241 1.78 4.36 -0.29
N TYR A 242 0.59 4.71 -0.78
CA TYR A 242 0.10 6.09 -0.75
C TYR A 242 -0.15 6.59 0.66
N GLY A 243 -0.75 5.75 1.52
CA GLY A 243 -0.97 6.05 2.93
C GLY A 243 0.32 6.45 3.64
N SER A 244 1.43 5.76 3.33
CA SER A 244 2.74 6.06 3.91
C SER A 244 3.32 7.42 3.49
N GLN A 245 2.78 8.06 2.45
CA GLN A 245 3.25 9.37 1.99
C GLN A 245 2.64 10.55 2.77
N PHE A 246 1.63 10.29 3.59
CA PHE A 246 0.99 11.28 4.43
C PHE A 246 1.62 11.34 5.81
N THR A 247 1.53 12.51 6.43
CA THR A 247 2.11 12.71 7.76
C THR A 247 1.28 11.97 8.79
N TRP A 248 1.93 11.10 9.55
CA TRP A 248 1.30 10.48 10.70
C TRP A 248 1.17 11.47 11.86
N PRO A 249 0.03 11.53 12.58
CA PRO A 249 -0.05 12.39 13.76
C PRO A 249 0.95 11.93 14.82
N ALA A 250 1.88 12.81 15.18
CA ALA A 250 2.85 12.53 16.25
C ALA A 250 2.17 12.41 17.62
N ARG A 251 1.06 13.12 17.81
CA ARG A 251 0.18 13.03 18.98
C ARG A 251 -1.28 13.09 18.53
N LEU A 252 -2.09 12.25 19.15
CA LEU A 252 -3.54 12.18 19.02
C LEU A 252 -4.17 12.91 20.19
N ALA A 253 -5.00 13.91 19.90
CA ALA A 253 -5.68 14.69 20.93
C ALA A 253 -6.77 13.83 21.58
N CYS A 254 -6.64 13.52 22.87
CA CYS A 254 -7.71 12.87 23.62
C CYS A 254 -8.80 13.88 24.02
N ASP A 255 -10.05 13.42 24.10
CA ASP A 255 -11.20 14.16 24.61
C ASP A 255 -12.10 13.20 25.39
N ASP A 256 -12.30 13.47 26.69
CA ASP A 256 -13.04 12.61 27.63
C ASP A 256 -14.55 12.57 27.35
N ARG A 257 -15.10 13.49 26.55
CA ARG A 257 -16.50 13.45 26.12
C ARG A 257 -16.71 12.54 24.91
N LEU A 258 -15.71 12.44 24.04
CA LEU A 258 -15.77 11.57 22.86
C LEU A 258 -15.39 10.13 23.18
N HIS A 259 -14.32 9.98 23.94
CA HIS A 259 -13.73 8.68 24.15
C HIS A 259 -14.14 8.16 25.49
N SER A 260 -14.79 6.99 25.48
CA SER A 260 -15.03 6.24 26.71
C SER A 260 -13.70 6.09 27.47
N PRO A 261 -13.65 6.36 28.79
CA PRO A 261 -12.46 6.13 29.60
C PRO A 261 -11.94 4.68 29.51
N ALA A 262 -12.81 3.72 29.17
CA ALA A 262 -12.41 2.35 28.90
C ALA A 262 -11.66 2.22 27.57
N VAL A 263 -12.14 2.89 26.52
CA VAL A 263 -11.49 2.93 25.20
C VAL A 263 -10.15 3.67 25.31
N VAL A 264 -10.10 4.82 25.97
CA VAL A 264 -8.84 5.55 26.22
C VAL A 264 -7.85 4.68 26.98
N ARG A 265 -8.28 4.00 28.07
CA ARG A 265 -7.39 3.08 28.81
C ARG A 265 -6.92 1.91 27.95
N LEU A 266 -7.80 1.35 27.12
CA LEU A 266 -7.43 0.29 26.18
C LEU A 266 -6.41 0.78 25.17
N LEU A 267 -6.64 1.94 24.55
CA LEU A 267 -5.72 2.55 23.59
C LEU A 267 -4.39 2.96 24.24
N LYS A 268 -4.39 3.47 25.49
CA LYS A 268 -3.18 3.74 26.28
C LYS A 268 -2.45 2.45 26.67
N LYS A 269 -3.17 1.37 26.93
CA LYS A 269 -2.55 0.05 27.20
C LYS A 269 -1.92 -0.52 25.93
N LEU A 270 -2.56 -0.26 24.80
CA LEU A 270 -2.06 -0.59 23.47
C LEU A 270 -1.07 0.46 22.96
N ASP A 271 -0.78 1.54 23.71
CA ASP A 271 -0.21 2.78 23.18
C ASP A 271 1.04 2.54 22.35
N PHE A 272 0.93 2.98 21.12
CA PHE A 272 1.90 2.81 20.06
C PHE A 272 2.77 4.04 20.03
N ASN A 273 3.59 4.20 21.08
CA ASN A 273 4.56 5.28 21.26
C ASN A 273 4.04 6.54 21.98
N ASP A 274 3.24 6.41 23.03
CA ASP A 274 2.76 7.56 23.82
C ASP A 274 2.09 8.62 22.92
N GLN A 275 1.43 8.16 21.85
CA GLN A 275 0.82 9.04 20.87
C GLN A 275 -0.42 9.69 21.45
N LEU A 276 -1.08 9.04 22.41
CA LEU A 276 -2.27 9.60 23.01
C LEU A 276 -1.91 10.69 24.02
N ALA A 277 -2.29 11.94 23.70
CA ALA A 277 -2.14 13.05 24.64
C ALA A 277 -3.01 12.83 25.89
N ASP A 278 -2.65 13.50 26.98
CA ASP A 278 -3.55 13.60 28.13
C ASP A 278 -4.86 14.26 27.71
N CYS A 279 -5.96 13.78 28.28
CA CYS A 279 -7.30 14.23 27.95
C CYS A 279 -7.59 15.50 28.78
N PRO A 280 -7.55 16.71 28.20
CA PRO A 280 -7.83 17.92 28.96
C PRO A 280 -9.32 17.95 29.34
N ALA A 281 -9.61 18.55 30.50
CA ALA A 281 -10.98 18.82 30.92
C ALA A 281 -11.71 19.65 29.85
N ALA A 282 -12.97 19.28 29.59
CA ALA A 282 -13.71 19.72 28.40
C ALA A 282 -13.85 21.26 28.28
N GLY A 283 -13.37 21.81 27.16
CA GLY A 283 -13.63 23.19 26.74
C GLY A 283 -14.97 23.37 26.02
N ARG A 284 -15.41 24.63 25.81
CA ARG A 284 -16.73 24.95 25.21
C ARG A 284 -16.84 24.77 23.70
N ASP A 285 -15.74 24.58 22.96
CA ASP A 285 -15.78 24.34 21.51
C ASP A 285 -16.03 22.85 21.20
N LEU A 286 -17.30 22.44 21.18
CA LEU A 286 -17.66 21.01 21.08
C LEU A 286 -17.49 20.43 19.67
N PHE A 287 -18.19 20.95 18.65
CA PHE A 287 -18.43 20.15 17.43
C PHE A 287 -17.22 20.06 16.48
N ILE A 288 -16.56 21.19 16.18
CA ILE A 288 -15.41 21.19 15.26
C ILE A 288 -14.24 20.41 15.85
N ARG A 289 -14.02 20.56 17.17
CA ARG A 289 -13.01 19.80 17.91
C ARG A 289 -13.34 18.31 17.89
N TRP A 290 -14.61 17.96 18.11
CA TRP A 290 -15.12 16.58 18.05
C TRP A 290 -14.83 15.93 16.69
N VAL A 291 -15.18 16.59 15.59
CA VAL A 291 -14.93 16.06 14.23
C VAL A 291 -13.43 15.89 14.00
N ARG A 292 -12.62 16.90 14.33
CA ARG A 292 -11.17 16.84 14.12
C ARG A 292 -10.52 15.71 14.91
N THR A 293 -10.89 15.58 16.18
CA THR A 293 -10.40 14.51 17.05
C THR A 293 -10.78 13.13 16.50
N GLY A 294 -12.03 12.93 16.05
CA GLY A 294 -12.44 11.68 15.42
C GLY A 294 -11.64 11.35 14.15
N ILE A 295 -11.38 12.35 13.30
CA ILE A 295 -10.57 12.18 12.08
C ILE A 295 -9.13 11.81 12.40
N ASP A 296 -8.50 12.47 13.38
CA ASP A 296 -7.11 12.19 13.76
C ASP A 296 -6.97 10.73 14.27
N PHE A 297 -7.99 10.17 14.92
CA PHE A 297 -8.01 8.77 15.38
C PHE A 297 -8.12 7.73 14.27
N ILE A 298 -8.54 8.09 13.05
CA ILE A 298 -8.54 7.16 11.90
C ILE A 298 -7.10 6.71 11.61
N SER A 299 -6.15 7.61 11.78
CA SER A 299 -4.71 7.31 11.77
C SER A 299 -4.21 6.81 13.12
N HIS A 300 -4.97 6.02 13.86
CA HIS A 300 -4.43 5.26 15.00
C HIS A 300 -4.06 3.85 14.53
N PRO A 301 -2.92 3.25 14.92
CA PRO A 301 -2.48 1.96 14.35
C PRO A 301 -3.49 0.83 14.55
N VAL A 302 -4.17 0.76 15.71
CA VAL A 302 -5.26 -0.21 15.94
C VAL A 302 -6.44 0.02 15.00
N VAL A 303 -6.83 1.28 14.76
CA VAL A 303 -7.95 1.58 13.87
C VAL A 303 -7.59 1.16 12.44
N LEU A 304 -6.36 1.42 12.01
CA LEU A 304 -5.88 0.94 10.71
C LEU A 304 -5.79 -0.58 10.62
N PHE A 305 -5.38 -1.26 11.70
CA PHE A 305 -5.38 -2.71 11.74
C PHE A 305 -6.80 -3.29 11.65
N LEU A 306 -7.76 -2.74 12.40
CA LEU A 306 -9.17 -3.12 12.29
C LEU A 306 -9.74 -2.83 10.90
N ALA A 307 -9.39 -1.69 10.30
CA ALA A 307 -9.75 -1.36 8.94
C ALA A 307 -9.14 -2.35 7.93
N MET A 308 -7.88 -2.76 8.12
CA MET A 308 -7.25 -3.81 7.31
C MET A 308 -8.00 -5.15 7.46
N LEU A 309 -8.38 -5.57 8.68
CA LEU A 309 -9.18 -6.79 8.88
C LEU A 309 -10.51 -6.70 8.12
N LEU A 310 -11.19 -5.55 8.19
CA LEU A 310 -12.40 -5.30 7.42
C LEU A 310 -12.14 -5.40 5.92
N VAL A 311 -11.06 -4.80 5.40
CA VAL A 311 -10.67 -4.89 3.98
C VAL A 311 -10.46 -6.36 3.57
N VAL A 312 -9.74 -7.15 4.36
CA VAL A 312 -9.54 -8.58 4.09
C VAL A 312 -10.88 -9.32 4.03
N LEU A 313 -11.79 -9.06 4.97
CA LEU A 313 -13.12 -9.68 4.98
C LEU A 313 -13.92 -9.27 3.74
N LEU A 314 -13.93 -7.99 3.38
CA LEU A 314 -14.65 -7.50 2.20
C LEU A 314 -14.12 -8.13 0.91
N ILE A 315 -12.80 -8.27 0.76
CA ILE A 315 -12.18 -8.96 -0.37
C ILE A 315 -12.61 -10.43 -0.39
N ARG A 316 -12.52 -11.12 0.75
CA ARG A 316 -12.87 -12.55 0.88
C ARG A 316 -14.34 -12.83 0.54
N TYR A 317 -15.24 -11.92 0.89
CA TYR A 317 -16.68 -12.03 0.61
C TYR A 317 -17.10 -11.32 -0.68
N GLY A 318 -16.16 -10.88 -1.54
CA GLY A 318 -16.46 -10.25 -2.82
C GLY A 318 -17.19 -8.91 -2.73
N GLN A 319 -17.17 -8.24 -1.57
CA GLN A 319 -17.85 -6.96 -1.30
C GLN A 319 -17.04 -5.75 -1.82
N LEU A 320 -16.66 -5.79 -3.10
CA LEU A 320 -15.71 -4.85 -3.71
C LEU A 320 -16.28 -3.43 -3.88
N VAL A 321 -17.60 -3.28 -4.02
CA VAL A 321 -18.25 -1.96 -4.05
C VAL A 321 -18.12 -1.27 -2.69
N LEU A 322 -18.44 -1.99 -1.60
CA LEU A 322 -18.30 -1.46 -0.24
C LEU A 322 -16.83 -1.14 0.08
N LEU A 323 -15.90 -2.00 -0.34
CA LEU A 323 -14.46 -1.73 -0.24
C LEU A 323 -14.09 -0.41 -0.93
N SER A 324 -14.52 -0.20 -2.18
CA SER A 324 -14.24 1.04 -2.92
C SER A 324 -14.80 2.27 -2.22
N VAL A 325 -16.03 2.20 -1.69
CA VAL A 325 -16.64 3.29 -0.91
C VAL A 325 -15.81 3.61 0.33
N LEU A 326 -15.36 2.60 1.07
CA LEU A 326 -14.52 2.81 2.26
C LEU A 326 -13.16 3.42 1.91
N VAL A 327 -12.53 3.00 0.82
CA VAL A 327 -11.25 3.58 0.36
C VAL A 327 -11.44 5.04 -0.04
N ILE A 328 -12.52 5.38 -0.75
CA ILE A 328 -12.86 6.77 -1.10
C ILE A 328 -13.09 7.59 0.16
N ALA A 329 -13.89 7.08 1.11
CA ALA A 329 -14.15 7.76 2.37
C ALA A 329 -12.86 8.01 3.16
N ALA A 330 -11.99 7.00 3.28
CA ALA A 330 -10.69 7.14 3.94
C ALA A 330 -9.82 8.19 3.25
N ALA A 331 -9.77 8.23 1.92
CA ALA A 331 -9.02 9.24 1.18
C ALA A 331 -9.59 10.66 1.38
N CYS A 332 -10.91 10.82 1.32
CA CYS A 332 -11.58 12.10 1.55
C CYS A 332 -11.38 12.62 2.98
N ILE A 333 -11.38 11.72 3.97
CA ILE A 333 -11.28 12.08 5.38
C ILE A 333 -9.83 12.30 5.81
N TYR A 334 -8.90 11.46 5.35
CA TYR A 334 -7.51 11.47 5.83
C TYR A 334 -6.53 12.15 4.87
N ALA A 335 -6.55 11.80 3.58
CA ALA A 335 -5.58 12.28 2.60
C ALA A 335 -5.91 13.71 2.11
N TRP A 336 -7.19 13.97 1.81
CA TRP A 336 -7.61 15.24 1.23
C TRP A 336 -7.38 16.48 2.10
N PRO A 337 -7.56 16.44 3.44
CA PRO A 337 -7.26 17.59 4.30
C PRO A 337 -5.76 17.91 4.40
N GLN A 338 -4.89 16.99 3.96
CA GLN A 338 -3.44 17.19 3.93
C GLN A 338 -2.97 17.85 2.63
N ARG A 339 -3.87 18.12 1.66
CA ARG A 339 -3.52 18.86 0.44
C ARG A 339 -2.94 20.23 0.80
N GLY A 340 -1.80 20.58 0.20
CA GLY A 340 -1.15 21.87 0.44
C GLY A 340 -0.41 22.00 1.78
N ARG A 341 -0.43 20.99 2.65
CA ARG A 341 0.50 20.95 3.79
C ARG A 341 1.86 20.56 3.26
N ALA A 342 2.79 21.52 3.22
CA ALA A 342 4.19 21.16 3.05
C ALA A 342 4.58 20.24 4.23
N PRO A 343 5.24 19.10 4.00
CA PRO A 343 5.78 18.31 5.09
C PRO A 343 6.70 19.22 5.90
N ALA A 344 6.55 19.20 7.22
CA ALA A 344 7.44 19.95 8.10
C ALA A 344 8.87 19.53 7.77
N LYS A 345 9.72 20.49 7.37
CA LYS A 345 11.14 20.21 7.21
C LYS A 345 11.64 19.70 8.56
N PRO A 346 12.41 18.60 8.62
CA PRO A 346 12.97 18.14 9.86
C PRO A 346 13.75 19.29 10.50
N SER A 347 13.44 19.53 11.77
CA SER A 347 14.03 20.65 12.52
C SER A 347 15.55 20.49 12.57
N ALA A 348 16.28 21.59 12.74
CA ALA A 348 17.75 21.52 12.86
C ALA A 348 18.19 20.59 14.02
N ALA A 349 17.39 20.50 15.08
CA ALA A 349 17.61 19.62 16.23
C ALA A 349 17.43 18.12 15.89
N GLU A 350 16.47 17.78 15.02
CA GLU A 350 16.33 16.41 14.52
C GLU A 350 17.50 16.02 13.62
N ARG A 351 18.09 16.98 12.90
CA ARG A 351 19.28 16.72 12.08
C ARG A 351 20.52 16.46 12.94
N SER A 352 20.73 17.22 14.01
CA SER A 352 21.91 17.05 14.87
C SER A 352 21.89 15.75 15.69
N SER A 353 20.71 15.28 16.11
CA SER A 353 20.57 14.01 16.83
C SER A 353 20.77 12.76 15.96
N SER A 354 20.63 12.88 14.64
CA SER A 354 20.77 11.76 13.70
C SER A 354 22.22 11.36 13.35
N VAL A 355 23.21 12.18 13.71
CA VAL A 355 24.63 11.96 13.38
C VAL A 355 25.33 11.04 14.39
N ASN A 356 24.71 10.77 15.55
CA ASN A 356 25.34 10.04 16.66
C ASN A 356 24.93 8.55 16.77
N PHE A 357 24.47 7.92 15.68
CA PHE A 357 24.02 6.52 15.66
C PHE A 357 24.79 5.64 14.68
#